data_AF-A0A7C6HZ49-F1
#
_entry.id   AF-A0A7C6HZ49-F1
#
_cell.length_a   1.000
_cell.length_b   1.000
_cell.length_c   1.000
_cell.angle_alpha   90.00
_cell.angle_beta   90.00
_cell.angle_gamma   90.00
#
_symmetry.space_group_name_H-M   'P 1'
#
loop_
_entity.id
_entity.type
_entity.pdbx_description
1 polymer ?
#
loop_
_entity_poly.entity_id
_entity_poly.type
_entity_poly.pdbx_seq_one_letter_code
_entity_poly.pdbx_strand_id
1 'polypeptide(L)'
;MFVAIGFMLAGGVIGYLLRKKEFKHISKVITGLIWLLLFILGIEVGGNPRIVSGLTAMGVEALIITVAAVIGSAVAALLLWRQIGKKKGHEG
;
A
#
# COMPACT_ATOMS: atom_id res chain seq x y z
N MET A 1 -3.99 -21.38 9.22
CA MET A 1 -2.71 -20.67 8.95
C MET A 1 -1.91 -21.32 7.83
N PHE A 2 -1.59 -22.62 7.91
CA PHE A 2 -0.83 -23.32 6.86
C PHE A 2 -1.47 -23.26 5.46
N VAL A 3 -2.79 -23.36 5.36
CA VAL A 3 -3.51 -23.26 4.07
C VAL A 3 -3.34 -21.88 3.42
N ALA A 4 -3.39 -20.80 4.22
CA ALA A 4 -3.19 -19.45 3.72
C ALA A 4 -1.74 -19.22 3.24
N ILE A 5 -0.76 -19.72 4.00
CA ILE A 5 0.66 -19.67 3.63
C ILE A 5 0.89 -20.48 2.35
N GLY A 6 0.30 -21.68 2.24
CA GLY A 6 0.36 -22.51 1.05
C GLY A 6 -0.23 -21.81 -0.19
N PHE A 7 -1.36 -21.12 -0.03
CA PHE A 7 -1.97 -20.33 -1.10
C PHE A 7 -1.10 -19.14 -1.53
N MET A 8 -0.49 -18.43 -0.58
CA MET A 8 0.45 -17.33 -0.89
C MET A 8 1.67 -17.82 -1.67
N LEU A 9 2.27 -18.93 -1.23
CA LEU A 9 3.42 -19.54 -1.92
C LEU A 9 3.04 -20.04 -3.31
N ALA A 10 1.91 -20.75 -3.43
CA ALA A 10 1.40 -21.22 -4.72
C ALA A 10 1.12 -20.04 -5.67
N GLY A 11 0.46 -18.98 -5.19
CA GLY A 11 0.20 -17.78 -5.97
C GLY A 11 1.48 -17.10 -6.47
N GLY A 12 2.50 -17.01 -5.63
CA GLY A 12 3.83 -16.48 -6.01
C GLY A 12 4.54 -17.32 -7.06
N VAL A 13 4.55 -18.65 -6.90
CA VAL A 13 5.15 -19.58 -7.87
C VAL A 13 4.43 -19.55 -9.21
N ILE A 14 3.10 -19.57 -9.20
CA ILE A 14 2.27 -19.46 -10.41
C ILE A 14 2.52 -18.11 -11.10
N GLY A 15 2.51 -17.01 -10.34
CA GLY A 15 2.81 -15.67 -10.87
C GLY A 15 4.21 -15.56 -11.48
N TYR A 16 5.21 -16.21 -10.88
CA TYR A 16 6.56 -16.27 -11.41
C TYR A 16 6.65 -17.10 -12.71
N LEU A 17 5.97 -18.25 -12.78
CA LEU A 17 5.94 -19.10 -13.97
C LEU A 17 5.24 -18.41 -15.15
N LEU A 18 4.18 -17.64 -14.88
CA LEU A 18 3.41 -16.91 -15.89
C LEU A 18 4.06 -15.59 -16.31
N ARG A 19 5.12 -15.13 -15.63
CA ARG A 19 5.81 -13.84 -15.90
C ARG A 19 6.38 -13.71 -17.31
N LYS A 20 6.68 -14.83 -18.00
CA LYS A 20 7.23 -14.81 -19.36
C LYS A 20 6.19 -14.58 -20.46
N LYS A 21 4.89 -14.56 -20.15
CA LYS A 21 3.83 -14.27 -21.12
C LYS A 21 3.32 -12.84 -20.93
N GLU A 22 3.54 -12.01 -21.96
CA GLU A 22 2.99 -10.65 -22.05
C GLU A 22 1.46 -10.71 -22.24
N PHE A 23 0.72 -10.93 -21.15
CA PHE A 23 -0.73 -10.89 -21.17
C PHE A 23 -1.21 -9.44 -21.26
N LYS A 24 -1.27 -8.89 -22.48
CA LYS A 24 -1.76 -7.52 -22.76
C LYS A 24 -3.13 -7.18 -22.13
N HIS A 25 -3.95 -8.20 -21.81
CA HIS A 25 -5.27 -8.03 -21.20
C HIS A 25 -5.28 -8.16 -19.67
N ILE A 26 -4.19 -8.60 -19.04
CA ILE A 26 -4.18 -8.85 -17.60
C ILE A 26 -4.38 -7.57 -16.79
N SER A 27 -3.81 -6.47 -17.27
CA SER A 27 -4.00 -5.15 -16.64
C SER A 27 -5.46 -4.71 -16.68
N LYS A 28 -6.16 -4.93 -17.81
CA LYS A 28 -7.61 -4.64 -17.90
C LYS A 28 -8.43 -5.51 -16.95
N VAL A 29 -8.10 -6.80 -16.83
CA VAL A 29 -8.79 -7.74 -15.94
C VAL A 29 -8.56 -7.36 -14.47
N ILE A 30 -7.32 -7.03 -14.08
CA ILE A 30 -6.98 -6.60 -12.73
C ILE A 30 -7.72 -5.30 -12.39
N THR A 31 -7.72 -4.30 -13.27
CA THR A 31 -8.47 -3.06 -13.05
C THR A 31 -9.96 -3.31 -12.88
N GLY A 32 -10.55 -4.19 -13.69
CA GLY A 32 -11.96 -4.59 -13.54
C GLY A 32 -12.25 -5.28 -12.21
N LEU A 33 -11.36 -6.18 -11.77
CA LEU A 33 -11.43 -6.83 -10.47
C LEU A 33 -11.31 -5.83 -9.31
N ILE A 34 -10.38 -4.86 -9.41
CA ILE A 34 -10.24 -3.79 -8.41
C ILE A 34 -11.53 -2.97 -8.35
N TRP A 35 -12.11 -2.60 -9.49
CA TRP A 35 -13.38 -1.88 -9.53
C TRP A 35 -14.51 -2.65 -8.84
N LEU A 36 -14.63 -3.95 -9.14
CA LEU A 36 -15.63 -4.81 -8.51
C LEU A 36 -15.40 -4.95 -7.00
N LEU A 37 -14.15 -5.13 -6.58
CA LEU A 37 -13.77 -5.24 -5.18
C LEU A 37 -14.08 -3.93 -4.42
N LEU A 38 -13.72 -2.79 -4.99
CA LEU A 38 -14.01 -1.47 -4.42
C LEU A 38 -15.52 -1.21 -4.34
N PHE A 39 -16.28 -1.64 -5.33
CA PHE A 39 -17.74 -1.53 -5.32
C PHE A 39 -18.38 -2.34 -4.19
N ILE A 40 -17.99 -3.62 -4.07
CA ILE A 40 -18.47 -4.50 -2.99
C ILE A 40 -18.07 -3.94 -1.63
N LEU A 41 -16.81 -3.51 -1.49
CA LEU A 41 -16.30 -2.89 -0.27
C LEU A 41 -17.10 -1.64 0.09
N GLY A 42 -17.41 -0.78 -0.87
CA GLY A 42 -18.21 0.42 -0.65
C GLY A 42 -19.61 0.12 -0.13
N ILE A 43 -20.27 -0.92 -0.65
CA ILE A 43 -21.60 -1.36 -0.16
C ILE A 43 -21.51 -1.92 1.25
N GLU A 44 -20.56 -2.83 1.51
CA GLU A 44 -20.40 -3.50 2.80
C GLU A 44 -20.07 -2.49 3.92
N VAL A 45 -19.21 -1.52 3.60
CA VAL A 45 -18.79 -0.46 4.52
C VAL A 45 -19.88 0.60 4.70
N GLY A 46 -20.58 0.99 3.62
CA GLY A 46 -21.61 2.04 3.64
C GLY A 46 -22.93 1.61 4.32
N GLY A 47 -23.28 0.32 4.26
CA GLY A 47 -24.51 -0.21 4.88
C GLY A 47 -24.43 -0.42 6.39
N ASN A 48 -23.24 -0.34 7.00
CA ASN A 48 -23.04 -0.64 8.41
C ASN A 48 -22.78 0.65 9.23
N PRO A 49 -23.77 1.15 10.00
CA PRO A 49 -23.62 2.40 10.75
C PRO A 49 -22.52 2.34 11.82
N ARG A 50 -22.13 1.15 12.29
CA ARG A 50 -20.99 0.96 13.19
C ARG A 50 -19.65 1.16 12.47
N ILE A 51 -19.56 0.71 11.22
CA ILE A 51 -18.36 0.91 10.40
C ILE A 51 -18.29 2.36 9.94
N VAL A 52 -19.40 2.98 9.53
CA VAL A 52 -19.42 4.41 9.11
C VAL A 52 -19.07 5.37 10.24
N SER A 53 -19.59 5.14 11.45
CA SER A 53 -19.20 5.94 12.63
C SER A 53 -17.76 5.64 13.08
N GLY A 54 -17.33 4.38 12.99
CA GLY A 54 -15.94 3.97 13.23
C GLY A 54 -14.96 4.55 12.21
N LEU A 55 -15.34 4.68 10.94
CA LEU A 55 -14.54 5.27 9.87
C LEU A 55 -14.20 6.73 10.13
N THR A 56 -15.13 7.50 10.68
CA THR A 56 -14.84 8.90 11.05
C THR A 56 -13.79 8.97 12.17
N ALA A 57 -13.93 8.13 13.21
CA ALA A 57 -12.96 8.08 14.30
C ALA A 57 -11.58 7.54 13.85
N MET A 58 -11.58 6.41 13.16
CA MET A 58 -10.36 5.81 12.57
C MET A 58 -9.75 6.71 11.49
N GLY A 59 -10.55 7.48 10.77
CA GLY A 59 -10.10 8.41 9.76
C GLY A 59 -9.31 9.57 10.36
N VAL A 60 -9.76 10.13 11.48
CA VAL A 60 -9.02 11.18 12.20
C VAL A 60 -7.70 10.62 12.75
N GLU A 61 -7.74 9.42 13.35
CA GLU A 61 -6.53 8.77 13.88
C GLU A 61 -5.52 8.45 12.76
N ALA A 62 -6.00 7.89 11.65
CA ALA A 62 -5.18 7.62 10.47
C ALA A 62 -4.60 8.91 9.84
N LEU A 63 -5.36 10.01 9.86
CA LEU A 63 -4.88 11.31 9.39
C LEU A 63 -3.70 11.81 10.23
N ILE A 64 -3.83 11.73 11.57
CA ILE A 64 -2.76 12.12 12.49
C ILE A 64 -1.51 11.26 12.25
N ILE A 65 -1.67 9.94 12.14
CA ILE A 65 -0.56 9.02 11.86
C ILE A 65 0.10 9.36 10.51
N THR A 66 -0.71 9.65 9.48
CA THR A 66 -0.20 10.00 8.15
C THR A 66 0.60 11.30 8.17
N VAL A 67 0.10 12.34 8.82
CA VAL A 67 0.81 13.62 8.96
C VAL A 67 2.12 13.42 9.72
N ALA A 68 2.09 12.68 10.83
CA ALA A 68 3.29 12.35 11.59
C ALA A 68 4.32 11.58 10.74
N ALA A 69 3.87 10.60 9.96
CA ALA A 69 4.72 9.82 9.06
C ALA A 69 5.33 10.67 7.93
N VAL A 70 4.56 11.58 7.33
CA VAL A 70 5.04 12.50 6.29
C VAL A 70 6.09 13.44 6.85
N ILE A 71 5.83 14.07 8.00
CA ILE A 71 6.79 14.96 8.65
C ILE A 71 8.05 14.20 9.04
N GLY A 72 7.91 13.01 9.66
CA GLY A 72 9.04 12.16 10.04
C GLY A 72 9.89 11.76 8.82
N SER A 73 9.25 11.39 7.71
CA SER A 73 9.94 11.03 6.46
C SER A 73 10.68 12.23 5.85
N ALA A 74 10.05 13.42 5.85
CA ALA A 74 10.67 14.65 5.36
C ALA A 74 11.88 15.07 6.21
N VAL A 75 11.75 15.01 7.54
CA VAL A 75 12.86 15.30 8.47
C VAL A 75 14.01 14.31 8.27
N ALA A 76 13.71 13.01 8.16
CA ALA A 76 14.72 11.99 7.89
C ALA A 76 15.45 12.24 6.56
N ALA A 77 14.72 12.58 5.50
CA ALA A 77 15.30 12.93 4.21
C ALA A 77 16.22 14.17 4.30
N LEU A 78 15.82 15.21 5.06
CA LEU A 78 16.63 16.40 5.29
C LEU A 78 17.89 16.11 6.11
N LEU A 79 17.80 15.25 7.13
CA LEU A 79 18.95 14.82 7.92
C LEU A 79 19.94 14.02 7.05
N LEU A 80 19.45 13.10 6.23
CA LEU A 80 20.27 12.35 5.27
C LEU A 80 20.96 13.31 4.27
N TRP A 81 20.22 14.26 3.71
CA TRP A 81 20.77 15.25 2.78
C TRP A 81 21.90 16.08 3.43
N ARG A 82 21.69 16.52 4.68
CA ARG A 82 22.71 17.25 5.44
C ARG A 82 23.93 16.40 5.77
N GLN A 83 23.76 15.13 6.15
CA GLN A 83 24.89 14.24 6.42
C GLN A 83 25.71 13.94 5.17
N ILE A 84 25.05 13.70 4.04
CA ILE A 84 25.72 13.45 2.74
C ILE A 84 26.43 14.72 2.26
N GLY A 85 25.78 15.89 2.36
CA GLY A 85 26.39 17.18 2.03
C GLY A 85 27.60 17.51 2.90
N LYS A 86 27.56 17.18 4.20
CA LYS A 86 28.69 17.38 5.12
C LYS A 86 29.87 16.44 4.83
N LYS A 87 29.60 15.22 4.32
CA LYS A 87 30.64 14.27 3.90
C LYS A 87 31.39 14.75 2.64
N LYS A 88 30.71 15.39 1.69
CA LYS A 88 31.34 15.95 0.48
C LYS A 88 32.20 17.19 0.71
N GLY A 89 32.06 17.88 1.84
CA GLY A 89 32.86 19.07 2.18
C GLY A 89 34.15 18.78 2.95
N HIS A 90 34.50 17.51 3.18
CA HIS A 90 35.70 17.08 3.91
C HIS A 90 36.72 16.37 3.00
N GLU A 91 36.46 16.29 1.69
CA GLU A 91 37.32 15.68 0.67
C GLU A 91 37.77 16.68 -0.42
N GLY A 92 37.64 17.99 -0.17
CA GLY A 92 38.17 19.07 -1.02
C GLY A 92 38.93 20.08 -0.19
#